data_AF-A0A6P6A6D0-F1
#
_entry.id   AF-A0A6P6A6D0-F1
#
_cell.length_a   1.000
_cell.length_b   1.000
_cell.length_c   1.000
_cell.angle_alpha   90.00
_cell.angle_beta   90.00
_cell.angle_gamma   90.00
#
_symmetry.space_group_name_H-M   'P 1'
#
loop_
_entity.id
_entity.type
_entity.pdbx_description
1 polymer ?
#
loop_
_entity_poly.entity_id
_entity_poly.type
_entity_poly.pdbx_seq_one_letter_code
_entity_poly.pdbx_strand_id
1 'polypeptide(L)'
;MASSLVSPSPTSSFISNKKYLGFSAFPSTSQIAIHKCKKRVSKKIVSVMAPQQSERKPATTGSVKTGMTMTEKILARASEKPQLSPGDNVWVNVDILMTHDVCGPGSIGIFKKEFGENEKVWDREKIVIIPDHYIFTSDERANRNVDILRDFCTEQNIKYFYDIKDLSNFKANPDYKGVCHVALAQEGHCRPGEVLLGTDSHTCTTGAFGQFATGIGNTDAGFVLGTGKLLLKVPTTLRFVMDGEMPHYLLAKDLILQIIGEISVAGATYKSMEFVGTTVESLNMEERMTLCNMVVEAGGKNGVVPADSTTFKYLEDKTSLPYEPVYSDAQASFLSEYRFDISKLEPLVAKPHSPDNRALARECKDVKIDRVYIGSCTGGKTEDFLAAAKVFLASGKKVKVPTFLVPATQKVWMDVYTLPVPGSGGKTCAQIFEEAGCDTPASPSCGACLGGPKDTYARMNEPKVCVSTTNRNFPGRMGHKEGQIYLASPYTAAASALTGYVTDPREFLQ
;
A
#
# COMPACT_ATOMS: atom_id res chain seq x y z
N MET A 1 14.55 60.33 -9.03
CA MET A 1 14.81 61.68 -9.56
C MET A 1 15.41 61.48 -10.95
N ALA A 2 14.93 61.99 -12.08
CA ALA A 2 13.85 62.88 -12.50
C ALA A 2 13.54 62.50 -13.98
N SER A 3 12.30 62.18 -14.39
CA SER A 3 11.32 63.04 -15.12
C SER A 3 11.89 63.72 -16.39
N SER A 4 11.26 63.77 -17.58
CA SER A 4 9.84 63.64 -17.97
C SER A 4 9.62 63.93 -19.48
N LEU A 5 8.60 63.28 -20.08
CA LEU A 5 7.67 63.72 -21.16
C LEU A 5 8.22 63.82 -22.61
N VAL A 6 7.51 63.49 -23.71
CA VAL A 6 6.12 63.77 -24.12
C VAL A 6 5.64 62.76 -25.20
N SER A 7 4.36 62.36 -25.17
CA SER A 7 3.59 61.62 -26.20
C SER A 7 2.98 62.56 -27.26
N PRO A 8 2.37 62.09 -28.37
CA PRO A 8 0.93 61.82 -28.31
C PRO A 8 0.39 60.72 -29.25
N SER A 9 -0.76 60.18 -28.87
CA SER A 9 -1.74 59.48 -29.72
C SER A 9 -2.76 60.48 -30.30
N PRO A 10 -3.64 60.06 -31.24
CA PRO A 10 -5.05 59.92 -30.84
C PRO A 10 -5.87 58.80 -31.54
N THR A 11 -6.67 58.12 -30.72
CA THR A 11 -8.11 57.73 -30.82
C THR A 11 -8.87 57.70 -32.17
N SER A 12 -9.70 56.67 -32.40
CA SER A 12 -11.15 56.73 -32.09
C SER A 12 -11.90 55.41 -32.33
N SER A 13 -12.82 55.15 -31.39
CA SER A 13 -13.94 54.18 -31.40
C SER A 13 -15.22 54.85 -31.92
N PHE A 14 -16.22 54.08 -32.41
CA PHE A 14 -17.64 54.13 -31.97
C PHE A 14 -18.65 53.37 -32.90
N ILE A 15 -19.45 52.49 -32.26
CA ILE A 15 -20.93 52.30 -32.31
C ILE A 15 -21.70 51.51 -33.43
N SER A 16 -22.42 50.49 -32.92
CA SER A 16 -23.84 50.08 -33.13
C SER A 16 -24.32 49.44 -34.45
N ASN A 17 -24.92 48.24 -34.33
CA ASN A 17 -26.34 48.07 -34.63
C ASN A 17 -27.01 46.87 -33.92
N LYS A 18 -28.07 47.16 -33.16
CA LYS A 18 -29.13 46.23 -32.73
C LYS A 18 -30.17 46.08 -33.85
N LYS A 19 -30.77 44.90 -33.98
CA LYS A 19 -32.20 44.77 -34.30
C LYS A 19 -32.82 43.56 -33.59
N TYR A 20 -33.94 43.86 -32.95
CA TYR A 20 -34.85 43.00 -32.18
C TYR A 20 -35.91 42.37 -33.09
N LEU A 21 -36.42 41.19 -32.68
CA LEU A 21 -37.78 40.63 -32.82
C LEU A 21 -37.67 39.21 -32.21
N GLY A 22 -38.27 38.77 -31.11
CA GLY A 22 -39.43 39.22 -30.34
C GLY A 22 -40.55 38.17 -30.45
N PHE A 23 -40.71 37.27 -29.47
CA PHE A 23 -41.93 36.49 -29.12
C PHE A 23 -41.60 35.73 -27.81
N SER A 24 -42.03 36.17 -26.62
CA SER A 24 -43.36 36.18 -25.99
C SER A 24 -43.59 34.99 -25.03
N ALA A 25 -43.62 35.35 -23.74
CA ALA A 25 -44.48 34.83 -22.66
C ALA A 25 -44.62 33.31 -22.45
N PHE A 26 -44.03 32.84 -21.35
CA PHE A 26 -44.41 31.59 -20.67
C PHE A 26 -45.74 31.76 -19.92
N PRO A 27 -46.71 30.84 -20.07
CA PRO A 27 -47.78 30.69 -19.12
C PRO A 27 -47.40 29.69 -18.02
N SER A 28 -47.77 30.07 -16.80
CA SER A 28 -47.87 29.24 -15.62
C SER A 28 -48.94 28.14 -15.77
N THR A 29 -48.80 27.11 -14.94
CA THR A 29 -49.73 26.00 -14.64
C THR A 29 -49.60 24.74 -15.50
N SER A 30 -48.99 23.70 -14.93
CA SER A 30 -49.60 22.37 -14.93
C SER A 30 -49.05 21.54 -13.77
N GLN A 31 -49.96 20.80 -13.15
CA GLN A 31 -49.80 19.99 -11.96
C GLN A 31 -48.81 18.85 -12.21
N ILE A 32 -47.78 18.72 -11.38
CA ILE A 32 -46.96 17.51 -11.34
C ILE A 32 -47.59 16.56 -10.32
N ALA A 33 -48.22 15.52 -10.85
CA ALA A 33 -48.68 14.38 -10.08
C ALA A 33 -47.51 13.64 -9.44
N ILE A 34 -47.69 13.28 -8.17
CA ILE A 34 -46.75 12.53 -7.35
C ILE A 34 -46.64 11.10 -7.88
N HIS A 35 -45.56 10.76 -8.59
CA HIS A 35 -45.17 9.37 -8.79
C HIS A 35 -44.20 8.91 -7.69
N LYS A 36 -44.76 8.18 -6.71
CA LYS A 36 -43.97 7.39 -5.74
C LYS A 36 -43.21 6.29 -6.50
N CYS A 37 -41.94 6.53 -6.82
CA CYS A 37 -41.05 5.48 -7.29
C CYS A 37 -40.41 4.78 -6.07
N LYS A 38 -40.91 3.60 -5.72
CA LYS A 38 -40.28 2.70 -4.73
C LYS A 38 -38.94 2.22 -5.30
N LYS A 39 -37.81 2.74 -4.80
CA LYS A 39 -36.49 2.15 -5.09
C LYS A 39 -36.39 0.77 -4.45
N ARG A 40 -36.41 -0.26 -5.29
CA ARG A 40 -36.17 -1.66 -4.92
C ARG A 40 -34.66 -1.86 -4.84
N VAL A 41 -34.13 -2.03 -3.62
CA VAL A 41 -32.73 -2.43 -3.41
C VAL A 41 -32.58 -3.88 -3.88
N SER A 42 -31.76 -4.11 -4.90
CA SER A 42 -31.43 -5.45 -5.38
C SER A 42 -30.35 -6.07 -4.48
N LYS A 43 -30.75 -6.96 -3.57
CA LYS A 43 -29.82 -7.91 -2.93
C LYS A 43 -29.55 -9.04 -3.94
N LYS A 44 -28.35 -9.07 -4.52
CA LYS A 44 -27.88 -10.25 -5.27
C LYS A 44 -27.28 -11.23 -4.26
N ILE A 45 -28.11 -12.14 -3.75
CA ILE A 45 -27.68 -13.23 -2.87
C ILE A 45 -27.31 -14.41 -3.77
N VAL A 46 -26.06 -14.83 -3.74
CA VAL A 46 -25.65 -16.15 -4.22
C VAL A 46 -25.46 -16.99 -2.95
N SER A 47 -26.40 -17.90 -2.70
CA SER A 47 -26.47 -18.71 -1.49
C SER A 47 -25.45 -19.86 -1.54
N VAL A 48 -24.55 -19.93 -0.55
CA VAL A 48 -24.02 -21.20 -0.01
C VAL A 48 -23.86 -21.01 1.50
N MET A 49 -24.35 -21.98 2.29
CA MET A 49 -24.35 -21.96 3.76
C MET A 49 -22.92 -21.87 4.32
N ALA A 50 -22.69 -20.93 5.24
CA ALA A 50 -21.44 -20.80 5.99
C ALA A 50 -21.43 -21.77 7.19
N PRO A 51 -20.29 -22.39 7.54
CA PRO A 51 -20.13 -23.09 8.81
C PRO A 51 -20.09 -22.12 9.99
N GLN A 52 -20.48 -22.61 11.18
CA GLN A 52 -20.52 -21.84 12.43
C GLN A 52 -19.12 -21.35 12.84
N GLN A 53 -18.99 -20.03 12.99
CA GLN A 53 -17.81 -19.35 13.55
C GLN A 53 -17.68 -19.60 15.06
N SER A 54 -16.45 -19.64 15.57
CA SER A 54 -16.17 -19.54 17.01
C SER A 54 -16.42 -18.10 17.48
N GLU A 55 -17.23 -17.93 18.53
CA GLU A 55 -17.55 -16.61 19.08
C GLU A 55 -16.33 -15.95 19.72
N ARG A 56 -15.89 -14.82 19.15
CA ARG A 56 -14.90 -13.93 19.77
C ARG A 56 -15.61 -12.99 20.73
N LYS A 57 -15.11 -12.90 21.97
CA LYS A 57 -15.67 -12.01 23.01
C LYS A 57 -15.38 -10.55 22.64
N PRO A 58 -16.41 -9.67 22.56
CA PRO A 58 -16.20 -8.25 22.31
C PRO A 58 -15.40 -7.61 23.45
N ALA A 59 -14.51 -6.68 23.14
CA ALA A 59 -14.03 -5.72 24.13
C ALA A 59 -15.25 -4.96 24.67
N THR A 60 -15.44 -4.95 25.99
CA THR A 60 -16.60 -4.38 26.68
C THR A 60 -16.61 -2.86 26.56
N THR A 61 -17.11 -2.36 25.44
CA THR A 61 -17.67 -1.01 25.38
C THR A 61 -19.11 -1.12 25.88
N GLY A 62 -19.45 -0.35 26.92
CA GLY A 62 -20.79 -0.39 27.55
C GLY A 62 -21.90 -0.23 26.52
N SER A 63 -23.10 -0.78 26.80
CA SER A 63 -24.21 -0.96 25.84
C SER A 63 -24.36 0.19 24.81
N VAL A 64 -23.72 0.08 23.65
CA VAL A 64 -23.82 1.07 22.59
C VAL A 64 -25.06 0.76 21.76
N LYS A 65 -25.93 1.75 21.53
CA LYS A 65 -27.17 1.59 20.76
C LYS A 65 -26.95 1.22 19.29
N THR A 66 -25.74 1.45 18.76
CA THR A 66 -25.32 1.13 17.39
C THR A 66 -23.88 0.62 17.40
N GLY A 67 -23.63 -0.54 16.81
CA GLY A 67 -22.29 -1.14 16.78
C GLY A 67 -21.32 -0.39 15.87
N MET A 68 -20.05 -0.38 16.23
CA MET A 68 -18.97 0.26 15.48
C MET A 68 -18.09 -0.78 14.75
N THR A 69 -17.64 -0.44 13.55
CA THR A 69 -16.58 -1.15 12.82
C THR A 69 -15.23 -0.98 13.52
N MET A 70 -14.22 -1.80 13.15
CA MET A 70 -12.86 -1.67 13.67
C MET A 70 -12.33 -0.24 13.49
N THR A 71 -12.40 0.28 12.26
CA THR A 71 -11.91 1.64 11.95
C THR A 71 -12.61 2.71 12.79
N GLU A 72 -13.93 2.61 12.98
CA GLU A 72 -14.67 3.54 13.85
C GLU A 72 -14.19 3.45 15.30
N LYS A 73 -13.96 2.24 15.84
CA LYS A 73 -13.45 2.06 17.22
C LYS A 73 -12.04 2.59 17.40
N ILE A 74 -11.14 2.35 16.45
CA ILE A 74 -9.77 2.87 16.49
C ILE A 74 -9.79 4.39 16.55
N LEU A 75 -10.57 5.03 15.67
CA LEU A 75 -10.69 6.49 15.62
C LEU A 75 -11.43 7.04 16.83
N ALA A 76 -12.43 6.34 17.38
CA ALA A 76 -13.15 6.73 18.59
C ALA A 76 -12.19 6.79 19.78
N ARG A 77 -11.39 5.73 19.99
CA ARG A 77 -10.31 5.69 20.99
C ARG A 77 -9.29 6.81 20.74
N ALA A 78 -8.80 6.96 19.51
CA ALA A 78 -7.79 7.96 19.17
C ALA A 78 -8.27 9.41 19.34
N SER A 79 -9.59 9.64 19.27
CA SER A 79 -10.21 10.97 19.45
C SER A 79 -10.84 11.16 20.83
N GLU A 80 -10.63 10.22 21.76
CA GLU A 80 -11.19 10.23 23.11
C GLU A 80 -12.72 10.35 23.13
N LYS A 81 -13.38 9.76 22.12
CA LYS A 81 -14.84 9.72 21.99
C LYS A 81 -15.37 8.32 22.26
N PRO A 82 -16.52 8.18 22.92
CA PRO A 82 -17.12 6.86 23.19
C PRO A 82 -17.70 6.21 21.93
N GLN A 83 -18.04 7.02 20.92
CA GLN A 83 -18.67 6.56 19.70
C GLN A 83 -18.41 7.53 18.55
N LEU A 84 -18.31 6.99 17.32
CA LEU A 84 -18.25 7.74 16.08
C LEU A 84 -19.22 7.18 15.04
N SER A 85 -19.51 7.99 14.02
CA SER A 85 -20.22 7.58 12.81
C SER A 85 -19.44 7.99 11.56
N PRO A 86 -19.57 7.25 10.45
CA PRO A 86 -18.98 7.66 9.17
C PRO A 86 -19.41 9.07 8.78
N GLY A 87 -18.45 9.88 8.34
CA GLY A 87 -18.64 11.28 7.98
C GLY A 87 -18.28 12.28 9.08
N ASP A 88 -18.16 11.84 10.33
CA ASP A 88 -17.67 12.69 11.43
C ASP A 88 -16.25 13.17 11.14
N ASN A 89 -15.95 14.44 11.44
CA ASN A 89 -14.58 14.96 11.46
C ASN A 89 -14.08 15.00 12.90
N VAL A 90 -12.94 14.38 13.17
CA VAL A 90 -12.39 14.22 14.51
C VAL A 90 -10.90 14.50 14.54
N TRP A 91 -10.47 15.20 15.59
CA TRP A 91 -9.05 15.29 15.92
C TRP A 91 -8.61 13.97 16.51
N VAL A 92 -7.65 13.31 15.86
CA VAL A 92 -7.08 12.05 16.34
C VAL A 92 -5.70 12.30 16.94
N ASN A 93 -5.42 11.66 18.07
CA ASN A 93 -4.08 11.50 18.59
C ASN A 93 -3.35 10.46 17.72
N VAL A 94 -2.18 10.82 17.22
CA VAL A 94 -1.35 9.96 16.36
C VAL A 94 -0.43 9.13 17.26
N ASP A 95 -0.42 7.81 17.04
CA ASP A 95 0.44 6.91 17.81
C ASP A 95 1.84 6.84 17.20
N ILE A 96 1.95 6.79 15.87
CA ILE A 96 3.21 6.81 15.13
C ILE A 96 3.07 7.68 13.87
N LEU A 97 4.05 8.55 13.61
CA LEU A 97 4.27 9.17 12.30
C LEU A 97 5.52 8.56 11.67
N MET A 98 5.37 8.00 10.47
CA MET A 98 6.50 7.55 9.66
C MET A 98 6.79 8.53 8.51
N THR A 99 8.06 8.82 8.26
CA THR A 99 8.48 9.48 7.03
C THR A 99 9.78 8.88 6.47
N HIS A 100 10.08 9.22 5.22
CA HIS A 100 11.21 8.68 4.46
C HIS A 100 11.91 9.78 3.66
N ASP A 101 12.92 9.42 2.88
CA ASP A 101 13.84 10.32 2.16
C ASP A 101 13.15 11.23 1.12
N VAL A 102 12.04 10.82 0.53
CA VAL A 102 11.36 11.63 -0.50
C VAL A 102 10.52 12.74 0.12
N CYS A 103 9.75 12.42 1.15
CA CYS A 103 8.73 13.30 1.70
C CYS A 103 9.15 13.97 3.02
N GLY A 104 10.12 13.39 3.74
CA GLY A 104 10.60 13.89 5.03
C GLY A 104 11.17 15.30 4.95
N PRO A 105 12.06 15.64 3.99
CA PRO A 105 12.58 17.01 3.86
C PRO A 105 11.47 18.07 3.71
N GLY A 106 10.43 17.78 2.93
CA GLY A 106 9.29 18.68 2.77
C GLY A 106 8.46 18.82 4.04
N SER A 107 8.25 17.72 4.77
CA SER A 107 7.51 17.72 6.04
C SER A 107 8.27 18.48 7.14
N ILE A 108 9.59 18.28 7.23
CA ILE A 108 10.50 18.98 8.15
C ILE A 108 10.51 20.48 7.86
N GLY A 109 10.62 20.86 6.58
CA GLY A 109 10.60 22.27 6.19
C GLY A 109 9.30 22.98 6.55
N ILE A 110 8.15 22.30 6.41
CA ILE A 110 6.85 22.84 6.83
C ILE A 110 6.77 22.96 8.36
N PHE A 111 7.20 21.92 9.09
CA PHE A 111 7.25 21.96 10.56
C PHE A 111 8.06 23.18 11.05
N LYS A 112 9.30 23.34 10.57
CA LYS A 112 10.17 24.46 10.94
C LYS A 112 9.59 25.82 10.57
N LYS A 113 8.97 25.93 9.40
CA LYS A 113 8.34 27.17 8.93
C LYS A 113 7.15 27.59 9.78
N GLU A 114 6.26 26.65 10.11
CA GLU A 114 4.98 26.96 10.74
C GLU A 114 5.05 26.95 12.29
N PHE A 115 5.96 26.17 12.88
CA PHE A 115 6.14 26.09 14.34
C PHE A 115 7.39 26.83 14.84
N GLY A 116 8.42 26.97 14.01
CA GLY A 116 9.67 27.65 14.33
C GLY A 116 10.90 26.74 14.22
N GLU A 117 12.05 27.32 13.84
CA GLU A 117 13.29 26.58 13.58
C GLU A 117 13.85 25.80 14.78
N ASN A 118 13.57 26.28 15.99
CA ASN A 118 14.08 25.68 17.23
C ASN A 118 13.01 24.88 17.98
N GLU A 119 11.81 24.75 17.42
CA GLU A 119 10.70 24.05 18.07
C GLU A 119 10.98 22.54 18.15
N LYS A 120 10.45 21.90 19.19
CA LYS A 120 10.61 20.45 19.35
C LYS A 120 9.43 19.71 18.75
N VAL A 121 9.73 18.56 18.15
CA VAL A 121 8.68 17.64 17.72
C VAL A 121 7.84 17.18 18.91
N TRP A 122 6.57 16.85 18.67
CA TRP A 122 5.61 16.53 19.73
C TRP A 122 6.08 15.35 20.61
N ASP A 123 6.71 14.35 20.01
CA ASP A 123 7.24 13.17 20.69
C ASP A 123 8.31 12.50 19.83
N ARG A 124 9.57 12.61 20.26
CA ARG A 124 10.74 12.04 19.56
C ARG A 124 10.74 10.50 19.49
N GLU A 125 9.90 9.83 20.28
CA GLU A 125 9.75 8.37 20.32
C GLU A 125 8.55 7.88 19.52
N LYS A 126 7.73 8.77 18.97
CA LYS A 126 6.61 8.42 18.08
C LYS A 126 6.85 8.78 16.62
N ILE A 127 8.07 9.21 16.30
CA ILE A 127 8.49 9.55 14.94
C ILE A 127 9.48 8.50 14.47
N VAL A 128 9.16 7.89 13.32
CA VAL A 128 9.98 6.85 12.68
C VAL A 128 10.47 7.37 11.34
N ILE A 129 11.79 7.39 11.13
CA ILE A 129 12.40 7.89 9.90
C ILE A 129 13.21 6.79 9.24
N ILE A 130 12.83 6.40 8.02
CA ILE A 130 13.44 5.30 7.26
C ILE A 130 13.72 5.77 5.83
N PRO A 131 14.98 6.04 5.45
CA PRO A 131 15.36 6.25 4.04
C PRO A 131 15.29 4.93 3.26
N ASP A 132 14.56 4.85 2.14
CA ASP A 132 14.45 3.60 1.36
C ASP A 132 14.17 3.75 -0.15
N HIS A 133 13.76 4.94 -0.62
CA HIS A 133 13.33 5.13 -2.01
C HIS A 133 14.47 5.53 -2.95
N TYR A 134 15.18 6.61 -2.63
CA TYR A 134 16.25 7.18 -3.46
C TYR A 134 17.60 7.05 -2.78
N ILE A 135 17.94 5.81 -2.46
CA ILE A 135 19.23 5.41 -1.88
C ILE A 135 19.97 4.52 -2.88
N PHE A 136 21.27 4.29 -2.66
CA PHE A 136 22.15 3.59 -3.61
C PHE A 136 22.19 4.24 -5.00
N THR A 137 22.20 5.58 -5.03
CA THR A 137 22.26 6.39 -6.26
C THR A 137 23.38 7.43 -6.17
N SER A 138 23.90 7.80 -7.34
CA SER A 138 24.84 8.92 -7.52
C SER A 138 24.15 10.29 -7.61
N ASP A 139 22.81 10.34 -7.58
CA ASP A 139 22.06 11.61 -7.67
C ASP A 139 22.24 12.48 -6.42
N GLU A 140 22.88 13.64 -6.59
CA GLU A 140 23.18 14.57 -5.50
C GLU A 140 21.92 15.09 -4.78
N ARG A 141 20.79 15.22 -5.48
CA ARG A 141 19.54 15.72 -4.88
C ARG A 141 18.90 14.66 -3.99
N ALA A 142 18.96 13.40 -4.41
CA ALA A 142 18.54 12.26 -3.60
C ALA A 142 19.40 12.15 -2.33
N ASN A 143 20.73 12.20 -2.47
CA ASN A 143 21.64 12.08 -1.34
C ASN A 143 21.47 13.22 -0.32
N ARG A 144 21.30 14.46 -0.81
CA ARG A 144 20.97 15.62 0.04
C ARG A 144 19.72 15.40 0.89
N ASN A 145 18.72 14.68 0.40
CA ASN A 145 17.51 14.42 1.19
C ASN A 145 17.82 13.57 2.44
N VAL A 146 18.69 12.58 2.31
CA VAL A 146 19.14 11.75 3.45
C VAL A 146 19.91 12.60 4.45
N ASP A 147 20.74 13.54 3.98
CA ASP A 147 21.45 14.48 4.86
C ASP A 147 20.49 15.37 5.66
N ILE A 148 19.44 15.92 5.02
CA ILE A 148 18.40 16.70 5.71
C ILE A 148 17.71 15.86 6.80
N LEU A 149 17.40 14.59 6.52
CA LEU A 149 16.83 13.70 7.52
C LEU A 149 17.79 13.50 8.70
N ARG A 150 19.07 13.25 8.42
CA ARG A 150 20.09 13.00 9.44
C ARG A 150 20.31 14.21 10.34
N ASP A 151 20.38 15.41 9.75
CA ASP A 151 20.51 16.66 10.50
C ASP A 151 19.31 16.86 11.43
N PHE A 152 18.10 16.68 10.91
CA PHE A 152 16.88 16.79 11.70
C PHE A 152 16.80 15.74 12.82
N CYS A 153 17.12 14.48 12.52
CA CYS A 153 17.15 13.41 13.51
C CYS A 153 18.14 13.70 14.65
N THR A 154 19.30 14.26 14.31
CA THR A 154 20.33 14.65 15.29
C THR A 154 19.85 15.83 16.13
N GLU A 155 19.32 16.88 15.50
CA GLU A 155 18.82 18.10 16.15
C GLU A 155 17.65 17.83 17.13
N GLN A 156 16.71 16.97 16.71
CA GLN A 156 15.52 16.62 17.47
C GLN A 156 15.73 15.39 18.37
N ASN A 157 16.90 14.76 18.29
CA ASN A 157 17.22 13.51 18.98
C ASN A 157 16.14 12.45 18.73
N ILE A 158 15.81 12.19 17.47
CA ILE A 158 14.79 11.19 17.11
C ILE A 158 15.29 9.80 17.47
N LYS A 159 14.48 9.04 18.22
CA LYS A 159 14.87 7.72 18.72
C LYS A 159 14.92 6.67 17.61
N TYR A 160 13.96 6.71 16.70
CA TYR A 160 13.77 5.69 15.66
C TYR A 160 14.20 6.22 14.29
N PHE A 161 15.50 6.43 14.12
CA PHE A 161 16.10 6.79 12.83
C PHE A 161 16.95 5.62 12.30
N TYR A 162 16.52 5.05 11.18
CA TYR A 162 17.14 3.88 10.56
C TYR A 162 18.07 4.31 9.42
N ASP A 163 19.16 4.99 9.80
CA ASP A 163 20.07 5.69 8.89
C ASP A 163 20.83 4.75 7.94
N ILE A 164 21.18 5.31 6.77
CA ILE A 164 22.12 4.74 5.81
C ILE A 164 23.28 5.73 5.61
N LYS A 165 24.36 5.50 6.35
CA LYS A 165 25.56 6.35 6.38
C LYS A 165 26.44 6.09 5.16
N ASP A 166 26.75 4.82 4.91
CA ASP A 166 27.48 4.39 3.70
C ASP A 166 26.50 3.99 2.61
N LEU A 167 26.22 4.94 1.71
CA LEU A 167 25.34 4.76 0.56
C LEU A 167 25.89 3.80 -0.51
N SER A 168 27.15 3.36 -0.42
CA SER A 168 27.74 2.41 -1.37
C SER A 168 27.56 0.96 -0.94
N ASN A 169 27.34 0.71 0.36
CA ASN A 169 27.29 -0.63 0.91
C ASN A 169 26.33 -0.73 2.09
N PHE A 170 25.14 -1.29 1.85
CA PHE A 170 24.14 -1.47 2.91
C PHE A 170 24.65 -2.30 4.09
N LYS A 171 25.58 -3.25 3.87
CA LYS A 171 26.13 -4.12 4.92
C LYS A 171 27.00 -3.36 5.92
N ALA A 172 27.51 -2.19 5.55
CA ALA A 172 28.24 -1.31 6.46
C ALA A 172 27.32 -0.50 7.38
N ASN A 173 25.99 -0.63 7.22
CA ASN A 173 24.97 0.15 7.94
C ASN A 173 24.08 -0.77 8.79
N PRO A 174 24.44 -1.08 10.03
CA PRO A 174 23.62 -1.95 10.88
C PRO A 174 22.23 -1.36 11.22
N ASP A 175 22.11 -0.04 11.22
CA ASP A 175 20.86 0.67 11.54
C ASP A 175 19.88 0.73 10.36
N TYR A 176 20.37 0.61 9.12
CA TYR A 176 19.53 0.65 7.93
C TYR A 176 18.60 -0.56 7.88
N LYS A 177 17.31 -0.39 7.57
CA LYS A 177 16.36 -1.50 7.59
C LYS A 177 15.81 -1.91 6.23
N GLY A 178 15.80 -1.04 5.24
CA GLY A 178 15.16 -1.31 3.95
C GLY A 178 13.78 -0.68 3.85
N VAL A 179 12.93 -1.26 3.00
CA VAL A 179 11.61 -0.77 2.64
C VAL A 179 10.78 -0.44 3.87
N CYS A 180 10.36 0.83 3.97
CA CYS A 180 9.82 1.43 5.19
C CYS A 180 8.67 0.62 5.82
N HIS A 181 7.69 0.16 5.04
CA HIS A 181 6.53 -0.58 5.57
C HIS A 181 6.85 -1.97 6.10
N VAL A 182 7.88 -2.63 5.57
CA VAL A 182 8.34 -3.94 6.06
C VAL A 182 9.22 -3.74 7.29
N ALA A 183 10.07 -2.72 7.28
CA ALA A 183 10.87 -2.31 8.43
C ALA A 183 10.00 -1.90 9.62
N LEU A 184 8.92 -1.13 9.42
CA LEU A 184 7.97 -0.78 10.48
C LEU A 184 7.42 -2.02 11.20
N ALA A 185 7.05 -3.05 10.44
CA ALA A 185 6.56 -4.32 10.99
C ALA A 185 7.67 -5.07 11.74
N GLN A 186 8.84 -5.22 11.12
CA GLN A 186 9.97 -5.98 11.70
C GLN A 186 10.53 -5.34 12.98
N GLU A 187 10.46 -4.02 13.09
CA GLU A 187 10.99 -3.25 14.22
C GLU A 187 9.93 -2.92 15.29
N GLY A 188 8.72 -3.52 15.20
CA GLY A 188 7.73 -3.46 16.28
C GLY A 188 6.91 -2.17 16.37
N HIS A 189 6.82 -1.41 15.27
CA HIS A 189 6.04 -0.17 15.19
C HIS A 189 4.56 -0.39 14.86
N CYS A 190 4.21 -1.57 14.35
CA CYS A 190 2.84 -1.91 13.95
C CYS A 190 2.07 -2.60 15.07
N ARG A 191 1.50 -1.84 16.01
CA ARG A 191 0.74 -2.38 17.16
C ARG A 191 -0.78 -2.29 16.96
N PRO A 192 -1.55 -3.36 17.23
CA PRO A 192 -3.00 -3.37 17.07
C PRO A 192 -3.73 -2.23 17.78
N GLY A 193 -4.78 -1.72 17.13
CA GLY A 193 -5.65 -0.68 17.67
C GLY A 193 -5.12 0.75 17.55
N GLU A 194 -3.88 0.94 17.07
CA GLU A 194 -3.26 2.25 16.92
C GLU A 194 -3.61 2.99 15.61
N VAL A 195 -3.34 4.31 15.61
CA VAL A 195 -3.36 5.19 14.45
C VAL A 195 -1.93 5.45 14.00
N LEU A 196 -1.56 4.91 12.84
CA LEU A 196 -0.25 5.13 12.21
C LEU A 196 -0.41 5.96 10.94
N LEU A 197 0.19 7.15 10.93
CA LEU A 197 0.22 8.00 9.75
C LEU A 197 1.59 7.95 9.10
N GLY A 198 1.66 8.10 7.79
CA GLY A 198 2.94 8.16 7.11
C GLY A 198 2.89 8.99 5.84
N THR A 199 4.06 9.46 5.41
CA THR A 199 4.17 10.30 4.19
C THR A 199 4.26 9.49 2.89
N ASP A 200 4.05 8.18 2.97
CA ASP A 200 3.97 7.27 1.83
C ASP A 200 2.52 6.78 1.62
N SER A 201 2.10 6.63 0.36
CA SER A 201 0.73 6.21 0.04
C SER A 201 0.36 4.82 0.55
N HIS A 202 1.34 3.93 0.72
CA HIS A 202 1.16 2.54 1.10
C HIS A 202 1.29 2.32 2.62
N THR A 203 1.26 3.38 3.42
CA THR A 203 1.17 3.27 4.89
C THR A 203 -0.02 2.40 5.34
N CYS A 204 -1.08 2.28 4.51
CA CYS A 204 -2.17 1.34 4.73
C CYS A 204 -1.74 -0.12 4.92
N THR A 205 -0.50 -0.50 4.56
CA THR A 205 0.09 -1.82 4.83
C THR A 205 -0.02 -2.24 6.29
N THR A 206 0.15 -1.31 7.24
CA THR A 206 0.16 -1.64 8.68
C THR A 206 -1.24 -1.95 9.22
N GLY A 207 -2.28 -1.70 8.41
CA GLY A 207 -3.63 -2.21 8.61
C GLY A 207 -3.73 -3.72 8.77
N ALA A 208 -2.74 -4.47 8.26
CA ALA A 208 -2.59 -5.91 8.47
C ALA A 208 -2.49 -6.31 9.96
N PHE A 209 -2.11 -5.37 10.83
CA PHE A 209 -1.97 -5.53 12.27
C PHE A 209 -3.21 -5.05 13.04
N GLY A 210 -4.30 -4.69 12.34
CA GLY A 210 -5.49 -4.12 12.97
C GLY A 210 -5.31 -2.66 13.40
N GLN A 211 -4.51 -1.89 12.66
CA GLN A 211 -4.32 -0.45 12.83
C GLN A 211 -5.22 0.35 11.88
N PHE A 212 -5.51 1.60 12.25
CA PHE A 212 -5.91 2.58 11.25
C PHE A 212 -4.65 3.22 10.66
N ALA A 213 -4.39 2.99 9.39
CA ALA A 213 -3.19 3.47 8.74
C ALA A 213 -3.46 4.12 7.38
N THR A 214 -2.94 5.33 7.16
CA THR A 214 -3.15 6.06 5.91
C THR A 214 -1.94 6.90 5.57
N GLY A 215 -1.66 6.99 4.26
CA GLY A 215 -0.77 8.01 3.72
C GLY A 215 -1.34 9.40 3.92
N ILE A 216 -0.48 10.37 4.21
CA ILE A 216 -0.79 11.81 4.36
C ILE A 216 0.24 12.65 3.59
N GLY A 217 -0.10 13.90 3.28
CA GLY A 217 0.81 14.82 2.60
C GLY A 217 1.82 15.49 3.53
N ASN A 218 2.83 16.15 2.96
CA ASN A 218 3.88 16.83 3.73
C ASN A 218 3.33 17.90 4.67
N THR A 219 2.25 18.60 4.30
CA THR A 219 1.60 19.60 5.16
C THR A 219 0.99 18.98 6.40
N ASP A 220 0.24 17.89 6.22
CA ASP A 220 -0.35 17.15 7.33
C ASP A 220 0.74 16.56 8.23
N ALA A 221 1.81 16.01 7.65
CA ALA A 221 2.93 15.46 8.40
C ALA A 221 3.69 16.54 9.19
N GLY A 222 3.92 17.72 8.60
CA GLY A 222 4.49 18.87 9.31
C GLY A 222 3.62 19.33 10.48
N PHE A 223 2.29 19.29 10.32
CA PHE A 223 1.35 19.57 11.40
C PHE A 223 1.38 18.51 12.50
N VAL A 224 1.45 17.22 12.13
CA VAL A 224 1.59 16.12 13.09
C VAL A 224 2.92 16.23 13.84
N LEU A 225 4.03 16.55 13.17
CA LEU A 225 5.34 16.76 13.81
C LEU A 225 5.27 17.79 14.96
N GLY A 226 4.48 18.86 14.82
CA GLY A 226 4.33 19.86 15.88
C GLY A 226 3.25 19.54 16.93
N THR A 227 2.20 18.78 16.58
CA THR A 227 1.01 18.65 17.46
C THR A 227 0.71 17.25 17.95
N GLY A 228 1.26 16.22 17.30
CA GLY A 228 0.88 14.82 17.50
C GLY A 228 -0.57 14.50 17.13
N LYS A 229 -1.25 15.38 16.38
CA LYS A 229 -2.66 15.27 16.05
C LYS A 229 -2.92 15.49 14.56
N LEU A 230 -4.03 14.97 14.06
CA LEU A 230 -4.55 15.31 12.73
C LEU A 230 -6.09 15.31 12.72
N LEU A 231 -6.69 16.17 11.89
CA LEU A 231 -8.14 16.15 11.67
C LEU A 231 -8.47 15.11 10.59
N LEU A 232 -9.18 14.05 10.96
CA LEU A 232 -9.59 12.99 10.04
C LEU A 232 -11.11 12.89 9.94
N LYS A 233 -11.57 12.60 8.72
CA LYS A 233 -12.95 12.19 8.48
C LYS A 233 -13.08 10.68 8.62
N VAL A 234 -14.02 10.23 9.45
CA VAL A 234 -14.31 8.80 9.65
C VAL A 234 -14.85 8.21 8.34
N PRO A 235 -14.19 7.21 7.74
CA PRO A 235 -14.65 6.62 6.50
C PRO A 235 -15.79 5.61 6.74
N THR A 236 -16.64 5.41 5.74
CA THR A 236 -17.50 4.21 5.70
C THR A 236 -16.67 2.96 5.40
N THR A 237 -17.09 1.79 5.86
CA THR A 237 -16.34 0.53 5.68
C THR A 237 -16.99 -0.39 4.65
N LEU A 238 -16.19 -0.91 3.72
CA LEU A 238 -16.50 -2.05 2.86
C LEU A 238 -15.96 -3.32 3.52
N ARG A 239 -16.76 -4.37 3.63
CA ARG A 239 -16.31 -5.67 4.17
C ARG A 239 -16.06 -6.67 3.05
N PHE A 240 -14.93 -7.34 3.10
CA PHE A 240 -14.52 -8.40 2.17
C PHE A 240 -14.39 -9.69 2.96
N VAL A 241 -15.36 -10.58 2.82
CA VAL A 241 -15.37 -11.91 3.45
C VAL A 241 -14.75 -12.91 2.47
N MET A 242 -13.63 -13.50 2.86
CA MET A 242 -12.85 -14.44 2.05
C MET A 242 -12.78 -15.78 2.76
N ASP A 243 -13.61 -16.72 2.29
CA ASP A 243 -13.76 -18.04 2.88
C ASP A 243 -13.30 -19.14 1.90
N GLY A 244 -12.97 -20.30 2.45
CA GLY A 244 -12.48 -21.46 1.70
C GLY A 244 -10.98 -21.71 1.89
N GLU A 245 -10.57 -22.92 1.52
CA GLU A 245 -9.15 -23.31 1.54
C GLU A 245 -8.42 -22.61 0.38
N MET A 246 -7.32 -21.94 0.68
CA MET A 246 -6.53 -21.26 -0.34
C MET A 246 -5.75 -22.30 -1.15
N PRO A 247 -5.98 -22.40 -2.48
CA PRO A 247 -5.19 -23.29 -3.32
C PRO A 247 -3.69 -22.98 -3.22
N HIS A 248 -2.84 -24.01 -3.25
CA HIS A 248 -1.39 -23.92 -3.05
C HIS A 248 -0.61 -23.15 -4.13
N TYR A 249 -1.31 -22.75 -5.20
CA TYR A 249 -0.79 -21.94 -6.30
C TYR A 249 -1.22 -20.46 -6.23
N LEU A 250 -1.93 -20.06 -5.17
CA LEU A 250 -2.32 -18.66 -4.93
C LEU A 250 -1.54 -18.05 -3.77
N LEU A 251 -1.43 -16.72 -3.82
CA LEU A 251 -0.99 -15.87 -2.72
C LEU A 251 -1.99 -14.72 -2.51
N ALA A 252 -1.86 -13.99 -1.42
CA ALA A 252 -2.61 -12.78 -1.09
C ALA A 252 -2.58 -11.74 -2.20
N LYS A 253 -1.53 -11.75 -3.03
CA LYS A 253 -1.45 -10.93 -4.24
C LYS A 253 -2.60 -11.24 -5.20
N ASP A 254 -2.89 -12.50 -5.45
CA ASP A 254 -4.01 -12.91 -6.30
C ASP A 254 -5.35 -12.49 -5.66
N LEU A 255 -5.47 -12.63 -4.34
CA LEU A 255 -6.66 -12.22 -3.59
C LEU A 255 -6.97 -10.72 -3.75
N ILE A 256 -5.97 -9.84 -3.57
CA ILE A 256 -6.18 -8.40 -3.68
C ILE A 256 -6.36 -7.94 -5.13
N LEU A 257 -5.72 -8.59 -6.10
CA LEU A 257 -5.97 -8.33 -7.53
C LEU A 257 -7.40 -8.75 -7.93
N GLN A 258 -7.93 -9.83 -7.36
CA GLN A 258 -9.33 -10.22 -7.56
C GLN A 258 -10.26 -9.10 -7.10
N ILE A 259 -10.03 -8.56 -5.90
CA ILE A 259 -10.84 -7.50 -5.31
C ILE A 259 -10.74 -6.21 -6.13
N ILE A 260 -9.52 -5.74 -6.44
CA ILE A 260 -9.32 -4.50 -7.21
C ILE A 260 -9.94 -4.61 -8.60
N GLY A 261 -9.82 -5.76 -9.28
CA GLY A 261 -10.49 -5.99 -10.57
C GLY A 261 -12.02 -6.02 -10.49
N GLU A 262 -12.60 -6.30 -9.32
CA GLU A 262 -14.06 -6.28 -9.11
C GLU A 262 -14.58 -4.87 -8.81
N ILE A 263 -13.84 -4.09 -8.03
CA ILE A 263 -14.30 -2.78 -7.54
C ILE A 263 -13.69 -1.59 -8.27
N SER A 264 -12.71 -1.80 -9.16
CA SER A 264 -11.89 -0.80 -9.86
C SER A 264 -10.95 0.01 -8.96
N VAL A 265 -10.07 0.80 -9.57
CA VAL A 265 -9.14 1.71 -8.87
C VAL A 265 -9.84 2.82 -8.05
N ALA A 266 -11.15 3.01 -8.22
CA ALA A 266 -11.94 4.01 -7.49
C ALA A 266 -12.98 3.39 -6.53
N GLY A 267 -13.12 2.06 -6.49
CA GLY A 267 -14.20 1.38 -5.78
C GLY A 267 -14.23 1.63 -4.27
N ALA A 268 -13.06 1.83 -3.67
CA ALA A 268 -12.89 2.08 -2.25
C ALA A 268 -12.56 3.55 -1.93
N THR A 269 -12.75 4.49 -2.87
CA THR A 269 -12.47 5.92 -2.64
C THR A 269 -13.16 6.45 -1.37
N TYR A 270 -12.38 6.99 -0.43
CA TYR A 270 -12.77 7.46 0.91
C TYR A 270 -13.40 6.39 1.82
N LYS A 271 -13.15 5.11 1.56
CA LYS A 271 -13.69 3.99 2.35
C LYS A 271 -12.55 3.23 3.02
N SER A 272 -12.85 2.61 4.16
CA SER A 272 -11.99 1.57 4.72
C SER A 272 -12.37 0.21 4.12
N MET A 273 -11.38 -0.66 3.91
CA MET A 273 -11.57 -2.04 3.47
C MET A 273 -11.26 -2.98 4.65
N GLU A 274 -12.27 -3.66 5.18
CA GLU A 274 -12.13 -4.65 6.26
C GLU A 274 -12.12 -6.06 5.68
N PHE A 275 -11.04 -6.79 5.89
CA PHE A 275 -10.84 -8.16 5.38
C PHE A 275 -11.07 -9.17 6.51
N VAL A 276 -11.98 -10.13 6.29
CA VAL A 276 -12.36 -11.18 7.24
C VAL A 276 -12.60 -12.50 6.52
N GLY A 277 -12.79 -13.59 7.26
CA GLY A 277 -13.10 -14.92 6.71
C GLY A 277 -11.99 -15.94 6.93
N THR A 278 -12.31 -17.22 6.74
CA THR A 278 -11.41 -18.33 7.10
C THR A 278 -10.08 -18.27 6.36
N THR A 279 -10.08 -17.80 5.11
CA THR A 279 -8.84 -17.64 4.34
C THR A 279 -7.96 -16.56 4.97
N VAL A 280 -8.52 -15.38 5.30
CA VAL A 280 -7.75 -14.27 5.90
C VAL A 280 -7.11 -14.70 7.22
N GLU A 281 -7.84 -15.47 8.03
CA GLU A 281 -7.34 -16.02 9.31
C GLU A 281 -6.16 -16.98 9.10
N SER A 282 -6.16 -17.75 8.00
CA SER A 282 -5.07 -18.67 7.66
C SER A 282 -3.80 -17.98 7.12
N LEU A 283 -3.89 -16.74 6.66
CA LEU A 283 -2.75 -15.99 6.13
C LEU A 283 -1.73 -15.67 7.22
N ASN A 284 -0.44 -15.83 6.89
CA ASN A 284 0.64 -15.29 7.70
C ASN A 284 0.66 -13.74 7.63
N MET A 285 1.46 -13.08 8.49
CA MET A 285 1.48 -11.62 8.54
C MET A 285 1.99 -10.97 7.25
N GLU A 286 2.95 -11.57 6.55
CA GLU A 286 3.49 -11.03 5.30
C GLU A 286 2.41 -11.03 4.20
N GLU A 287 1.59 -12.08 4.12
CA GLU A 287 0.45 -12.16 3.22
C GLU A 287 -0.65 -11.14 3.57
N ARG A 288 -0.94 -10.94 4.86
CA ARG A 288 -1.87 -9.88 5.31
C ARG A 288 -1.36 -8.48 4.96
N MET A 289 -0.04 -8.26 5.05
CA MET A 289 0.59 -7.02 4.60
C MET A 289 0.40 -6.82 3.10
N THR A 290 0.54 -7.85 2.27
CA THR A 290 0.26 -7.79 0.83
C THR A 290 -1.19 -7.35 0.55
N LEU A 291 -2.18 -7.91 1.27
CA LEU A 291 -3.59 -7.49 1.15
C LEU A 291 -3.78 -6.01 1.48
N CYS A 292 -3.29 -5.57 2.64
CA CYS A 292 -3.51 -4.19 3.12
C CYS A 292 -2.68 -3.16 2.35
N ASN A 293 -1.52 -3.54 1.83
CA ASN A 293 -0.66 -2.68 1.02
C ASN A 293 -1.41 -2.16 -0.20
N MET A 294 -2.08 -3.03 -0.96
CA MET A 294 -2.71 -2.63 -2.22
C MET A 294 -4.10 -1.99 -2.06
N VAL A 295 -4.58 -1.74 -0.84
CA VAL A 295 -5.86 -1.06 -0.59
C VAL A 295 -5.93 0.32 -1.24
N VAL A 296 -4.81 1.06 -1.22
CA VAL A 296 -4.73 2.38 -1.87
C VAL A 296 -4.90 2.29 -3.39
N GLU A 297 -4.59 1.14 -4.01
CA GLU A 297 -4.79 0.93 -5.46
C GLU A 297 -6.25 0.76 -5.85
N ALA A 298 -7.15 0.51 -4.89
CA ALA A 298 -8.61 0.62 -5.06
C ALA A 298 -9.17 2.00 -4.65
N GLY A 299 -8.30 2.95 -4.33
CA GLY A 299 -8.67 4.25 -3.75
C GLY A 299 -9.00 4.19 -2.25
N GLY A 300 -8.78 3.04 -1.61
CA GLY A 300 -9.08 2.83 -0.19
C GLY A 300 -8.27 3.74 0.71
N LYS A 301 -8.94 4.31 1.73
CA LYS A 301 -8.31 5.16 2.75
C LYS A 301 -7.42 4.35 3.70
N ASN A 302 -7.88 3.15 4.07
CA ASN A 302 -7.20 2.24 4.98
C ASN A 302 -7.71 0.80 4.77
N GLY A 303 -6.83 -0.20 4.94
CA GLY A 303 -7.20 -1.61 5.05
C GLY A 303 -7.15 -2.07 6.49
N VAL A 304 -7.99 -2.99 6.93
CA VAL A 304 -7.86 -3.60 8.26
C VAL A 304 -8.05 -5.11 8.21
N VAL A 305 -7.18 -5.83 8.89
CA VAL A 305 -7.36 -7.24 9.26
C VAL A 305 -7.45 -7.32 10.78
N PRO A 306 -8.48 -8.00 11.36
CA PRO A 306 -8.56 -8.21 12.80
C PRO A 306 -7.31 -8.92 13.34
N ALA A 307 -6.69 -8.37 14.38
CA ALA A 307 -5.54 -8.99 15.03
C ALA A 307 -5.95 -10.30 15.72
N ASP A 308 -5.19 -11.37 15.48
CA ASP A 308 -5.40 -12.70 16.05
C ASP A 308 -4.07 -13.31 16.53
N SER A 309 -4.06 -14.60 16.84
CA SER A 309 -2.86 -15.32 17.30
C SER A 309 -1.67 -15.18 16.35
N THR A 310 -1.89 -15.08 15.05
CA THR A 310 -0.82 -14.88 14.06
C THR A 310 -0.20 -13.50 14.22
N THR A 311 -1.03 -12.48 14.43
CA THR A 311 -0.57 -11.11 14.72
C THR A 311 0.17 -11.03 16.04
N PHE A 312 -0.38 -11.59 17.12
CA PHE A 312 0.25 -11.53 18.44
C PHE A 312 1.58 -12.28 18.48
N LYS A 313 1.65 -13.46 17.86
CA LYS A 313 2.89 -14.23 17.73
C LYS A 313 3.95 -13.47 16.93
N TYR A 314 3.55 -12.75 15.88
CA TYR A 314 4.50 -11.94 15.12
C TYR A 314 5.07 -10.79 15.96
N LEU A 315 4.31 -10.22 16.90
CA LEU A 315 4.73 -9.06 17.68
C LEU A 315 5.48 -9.40 18.98
N GLU A 316 5.39 -10.65 19.45
CA GLU A 316 5.92 -11.10 20.75
C GLU A 316 7.39 -10.73 20.99
N ASP A 317 8.24 -10.82 19.96
CA ASP A 317 9.67 -10.51 20.02
C ASP A 317 10.04 -9.13 19.45
N LYS A 318 9.07 -8.34 19.01
CA LYS A 318 9.31 -7.07 18.29
C LYS A 318 8.98 -5.83 19.11
N THR A 319 8.07 -5.94 20.07
CA THR A 319 7.67 -4.79 20.88
C THR A 319 7.29 -5.19 22.30
N SER A 320 7.71 -4.36 23.26
CA SER A 320 7.32 -4.46 24.67
C SER A 320 6.33 -3.37 25.08
N LEU A 321 5.96 -2.48 24.16
CA LEU A 321 4.99 -1.41 24.42
C LEU A 321 3.57 -2.01 24.50
N PRO A 322 2.74 -1.55 25.46
CA PRO A 322 1.38 -2.03 25.58
C PRO A 322 0.53 -1.56 24.37
N TYR A 323 -0.40 -2.41 23.95
CA TYR A 323 -1.37 -2.10 22.92
C TYR A 323 -2.69 -2.83 23.18
N GLU A 324 -3.78 -2.31 22.62
CA GLU A 324 -5.12 -2.87 22.79
C GLU A 324 -5.74 -3.17 21.43
N PRO A 325 -5.87 -4.45 21.03
CA PRO A 325 -6.56 -4.80 19.79
C PRO A 325 -8.05 -4.46 19.89
N VAL A 326 -8.61 -3.94 18.80
CA VAL A 326 -10.04 -3.64 18.71
C VAL A 326 -10.71 -4.46 17.61
N TYR A 327 -11.99 -4.75 17.78
CA TYR A 327 -12.77 -5.61 16.89
C TYR A 327 -14.10 -4.97 16.56
N SER A 328 -14.57 -5.13 15.32
CA SER A 328 -15.91 -4.72 14.91
C SER A 328 -16.96 -5.33 15.83
N ASP A 329 -17.95 -4.55 16.24
CA ASP A 329 -19.11 -5.06 16.97
C ASP A 329 -19.93 -6.01 16.10
N ALA A 330 -20.63 -6.96 16.74
CA ALA A 330 -21.54 -7.86 16.04
C ALA A 330 -22.64 -7.13 15.24
N GLN A 331 -23.03 -5.93 15.70
CA GLN A 331 -24.05 -5.08 15.06
C GLN A 331 -23.43 -3.91 14.26
N ALA A 332 -22.14 -3.97 13.93
CA ALA A 332 -21.48 -2.96 13.11
C ALA A 332 -22.09 -2.89 11.70
N SER A 333 -22.24 -1.66 11.18
CA SER A 333 -22.81 -1.43 9.86
C SER A 333 -21.73 -1.26 8.79
N PHE A 334 -21.85 -2.01 7.70
CA PHE A 334 -20.96 -1.94 6.54
C PHE A 334 -21.70 -1.32 5.37
N LEU A 335 -21.01 -0.47 4.59
CA LEU A 335 -21.60 0.14 3.40
C LEU A 335 -21.98 -0.92 2.36
N SER A 336 -21.07 -1.87 2.15
CA SER A 336 -21.30 -3.07 1.34
C SER A 336 -20.48 -4.23 1.89
N GLU A 337 -20.94 -5.44 1.62
CA GLU A 337 -20.22 -6.67 1.92
C GLU A 337 -20.03 -7.47 0.63
N TYR A 338 -18.80 -7.89 0.36
CA TYR A 338 -18.42 -8.75 -0.75
C TYR A 338 -17.98 -10.09 -0.19
N ARG A 339 -18.40 -11.20 -0.82
CA ARG A 339 -18.07 -12.56 -0.39
C ARG A 339 -17.37 -13.30 -1.51
N PHE A 340 -16.22 -13.90 -1.20
CA PHE A 340 -15.40 -14.65 -2.15
C PHE A 340 -15.17 -16.06 -1.61
N ASP A 341 -15.41 -17.05 -2.48
CA ASP A 341 -15.00 -18.43 -2.27
C ASP A 341 -13.61 -18.62 -2.89
N ILE A 342 -12.59 -18.66 -2.03
CA ILE A 342 -11.19 -18.64 -2.45
C ILE A 342 -10.76 -19.94 -3.11
N SER A 343 -11.44 -21.05 -2.81
CA SER A 343 -11.17 -22.36 -3.42
C SER A 343 -11.38 -22.37 -4.94
N LYS A 344 -12.09 -21.38 -5.47
CA LYS A 344 -12.43 -21.23 -6.90
C LYS A 344 -11.57 -20.20 -7.63
N LEU A 345 -10.66 -19.51 -6.93
CA LEU A 345 -9.81 -18.51 -7.57
C LEU A 345 -8.68 -19.18 -8.35
N GLU A 346 -8.32 -18.54 -9.47
CA GLU A 346 -7.20 -18.92 -10.32
C GLU A 346 -6.13 -17.83 -10.26
N PRO A 347 -4.86 -18.11 -10.61
CA PRO A 347 -3.79 -17.11 -10.60
C PRO A 347 -4.12 -15.91 -11.48
N LEU A 348 -3.84 -14.71 -10.97
CA LEU A 348 -4.21 -13.45 -11.61
C LEU A 348 -3.00 -12.63 -12.02
N VAL A 349 -3.22 -11.80 -13.03
CA VAL A 349 -2.33 -10.71 -13.42
C VAL A 349 -3.12 -9.42 -13.59
N ALA A 350 -2.54 -8.27 -13.21
CA ALA A 350 -3.04 -6.96 -13.64
C ALA A 350 -2.25 -6.48 -14.84
N LYS A 351 -2.92 -6.41 -16.00
CA LYS A 351 -2.33 -5.98 -17.26
C LYS A 351 -2.04 -4.48 -17.24
N PRO A 352 -1.08 -3.98 -18.04
CA PRO A 352 -0.87 -2.55 -18.19
C PRO A 352 -2.16 -1.83 -18.67
N HIS A 353 -2.42 -0.58 -18.31
CA HIS A 353 -1.64 0.28 -17.41
C HIS A 353 -2.44 0.65 -16.16
N SER A 354 -3.16 -0.31 -15.58
CA SER A 354 -3.95 -0.10 -14.37
C SER A 354 -3.99 -1.33 -13.47
N PRO A 355 -3.91 -1.18 -12.13
CA PRO A 355 -4.04 -2.31 -11.19
C PRO A 355 -5.37 -3.05 -11.27
N ASP A 356 -6.44 -2.41 -11.76
CA ASP A 356 -7.77 -3.03 -11.94
C ASP A 356 -7.97 -3.71 -13.29
N ASN A 357 -7.01 -3.65 -14.22
CA ASN A 357 -7.06 -4.36 -15.51
C ASN A 357 -6.70 -5.85 -15.33
N ARG A 358 -7.45 -6.53 -14.46
CA ARG A 358 -7.29 -7.92 -14.06
C ARG A 358 -7.56 -8.88 -15.24
N ALA A 359 -6.73 -9.90 -15.38
CA ALA A 359 -6.94 -11.06 -16.23
C ALA A 359 -6.46 -12.33 -15.51
N LEU A 360 -6.91 -13.50 -15.95
CA LEU A 360 -6.30 -14.76 -15.50
C LEU A 360 -4.90 -14.87 -16.10
N ALA A 361 -3.93 -15.42 -15.36
CA ALA A 361 -2.57 -15.60 -15.87
C ALA A 361 -2.54 -16.40 -17.19
N ARG A 362 -3.33 -17.48 -17.27
CA ARG A 362 -3.48 -18.31 -18.48
C ARG A 362 -4.00 -17.57 -19.72
N GLU A 363 -4.74 -16.48 -19.55
CA GLU A 363 -5.27 -15.68 -20.66
C GLU A 363 -4.20 -14.76 -21.26
N CYS A 364 -3.07 -14.59 -20.58
CA CYS A 364 -1.96 -13.77 -21.03
C CYS A 364 -0.77 -14.59 -21.57
N LYS A 365 -0.95 -15.89 -21.82
CA LYS A 365 0.12 -16.81 -22.26
C LYS A 365 0.90 -16.37 -23.52
N ASP A 366 0.27 -15.60 -24.40
CA ASP A 366 0.89 -15.11 -25.65
C ASP A 366 1.69 -13.82 -25.45
N VAL A 367 1.67 -13.23 -24.24
CA VAL A 367 2.43 -12.03 -23.89
C VAL A 367 3.89 -12.41 -23.65
N LYS A 368 4.75 -12.14 -24.63
CA LYS A 368 6.20 -12.23 -24.48
C LYS A 368 6.70 -11.15 -23.52
N ILE A 369 7.60 -11.53 -22.63
CA ILE A 369 8.18 -10.63 -21.62
C ILE A 369 9.69 -10.49 -21.83
N ASP A 370 10.24 -9.36 -21.40
CA ASP A 370 11.68 -9.09 -21.50
C ASP A 370 12.41 -9.31 -20.19
N ARG A 371 11.69 -9.28 -19.06
CA ARG A 371 12.27 -9.38 -17.71
C ARG A 371 11.22 -9.66 -16.63
N VAL A 372 11.69 -10.13 -15.48
CA VAL A 372 10.90 -10.32 -14.25
C VAL A 372 11.49 -9.53 -13.09
N TYR A 373 10.64 -8.97 -12.23
CA TYR A 373 11.04 -8.24 -11.02
C TYR A 373 10.31 -8.80 -9.78
N ILE A 374 11.07 -9.36 -8.83
CA ILE A 374 10.57 -9.90 -7.56
C ILE A 374 11.12 -9.02 -6.43
N GLY A 375 10.27 -8.22 -5.81
CA GLY A 375 10.68 -7.23 -4.80
C GLY A 375 9.56 -6.24 -4.44
N SER A 376 9.92 -5.14 -3.77
CA SER A 376 9.02 -4.11 -3.19
C SER A 376 8.32 -4.52 -1.89
N CYS A 377 7.59 -3.59 -1.26
CA CYS A 377 6.79 -3.84 -0.05
C CYS A 377 5.71 -4.91 -0.26
N THR A 378 5.27 -5.13 -1.50
CA THR A 378 4.26 -6.14 -1.84
C THR A 378 4.85 -7.52 -2.16
N GLY A 379 6.09 -7.62 -2.65
CA GLY A 379 6.64 -8.85 -3.24
C GLY A 379 8.11 -9.15 -2.91
N GLY A 380 8.68 -8.44 -1.94
CA GLY A 380 10.08 -8.58 -1.52
C GLY A 380 10.24 -9.05 -0.07
N LYS A 381 9.24 -9.71 0.51
CA LYS A 381 9.30 -10.26 1.87
C LYS A 381 9.84 -11.69 1.84
N THR A 382 10.11 -12.29 3.00
CA THR A 382 10.77 -13.60 3.07
C THR A 382 9.92 -14.70 2.42
N GLU A 383 8.62 -14.71 2.69
CA GLU A 383 7.68 -15.66 2.11
C GLU A 383 7.55 -15.51 0.58
N ASP A 384 7.72 -14.28 0.05
CA ASP A 384 7.68 -14.03 -1.39
C ASP A 384 8.86 -14.71 -2.11
N PHE A 385 10.07 -14.67 -1.52
CA PHE A 385 11.24 -15.36 -2.09
C PHE A 385 11.15 -16.87 -1.92
N LEU A 386 10.65 -17.37 -0.78
CA LEU A 386 10.37 -18.80 -0.61
C LEU A 386 9.39 -19.31 -1.66
N ALA A 387 8.35 -18.53 -1.95
CA ALA A 387 7.37 -18.83 -2.99
C ALA A 387 8.01 -18.91 -4.39
N ALA A 388 8.82 -17.91 -4.76
CA ALA A 388 9.54 -17.93 -6.04
C ALA A 388 10.52 -19.12 -6.13
N ALA A 389 11.27 -19.40 -5.06
CA ALA A 389 12.21 -20.51 -5.00
C ALA A 389 11.51 -21.87 -5.14
N LYS A 390 10.31 -22.04 -4.57
CA LYS A 390 9.50 -23.26 -4.73
C LYS A 390 9.19 -23.55 -6.21
N VAL A 391 8.85 -22.54 -6.99
CA VAL A 391 8.58 -22.70 -8.44
C VAL A 391 9.84 -23.09 -9.20
N PHE A 392 10.95 -22.40 -8.94
CA PHE A 392 12.23 -22.72 -9.60
C PHE A 392 12.72 -24.13 -9.25
N LEU A 393 12.62 -24.52 -7.97
CA LEU A 393 12.97 -25.85 -7.49
C LEU A 393 12.10 -26.92 -8.15
N ALA A 394 10.78 -26.74 -8.17
CA ALA A 394 9.85 -27.69 -8.79
C ALA A 394 10.11 -27.85 -10.29
N SER A 395 10.49 -26.75 -10.98
CA SER A 395 10.77 -26.80 -12.41
C SER A 395 12.13 -27.43 -12.74
N GLY A 396 13.17 -27.17 -11.95
CA GLY A 396 14.56 -27.54 -12.27
C GLY A 396 15.12 -26.91 -13.56
N LYS A 397 14.45 -25.88 -14.11
CA LYS A 397 14.85 -25.19 -15.36
C LYS A 397 15.53 -23.86 -15.06
N LYS A 398 16.28 -23.36 -16.06
CA LYS A 398 16.86 -22.02 -16.05
C LYS A 398 15.83 -20.97 -16.50
N VAL A 399 15.90 -19.77 -15.94
CA VAL A 399 15.13 -18.61 -16.41
C VAL A 399 15.52 -18.24 -17.84
N LYS A 400 14.57 -17.75 -18.62
CA LYS A 400 14.77 -17.32 -20.02
C LYS A 400 14.94 -15.82 -20.19
N VAL A 401 14.62 -15.05 -19.14
CA VAL A 401 14.72 -13.58 -19.13
C VAL A 401 15.42 -13.13 -17.84
N PRO A 402 16.12 -11.97 -17.87
CA PRO A 402 16.68 -11.37 -16.66
C PRO A 402 15.63 -11.29 -15.54
N THR A 403 16.01 -11.77 -14.36
CA THR A 403 15.11 -11.97 -13.22
C THR A 403 15.71 -11.33 -12.00
N PHE A 404 15.22 -10.13 -11.71
CA PHE A 404 15.75 -9.26 -10.68
C PHE A 404 15.12 -9.58 -9.33
N LEU A 405 15.97 -9.84 -8.33
CA LEU A 405 15.59 -10.16 -6.97
C LEU A 405 15.95 -8.99 -6.05
N VAL A 406 14.96 -8.33 -5.45
CA VAL A 406 15.16 -7.14 -4.61
C VAL A 406 14.51 -7.34 -3.24
N PRO A 407 15.26 -7.83 -2.25
CA PRO A 407 14.77 -7.97 -0.89
C PRO A 407 14.25 -6.66 -0.32
N ALA A 408 13.16 -6.72 0.45
CA ALA A 408 12.58 -5.53 1.06
C ALA A 408 13.48 -5.00 2.18
N THR A 409 14.03 -5.87 3.03
CA THR A 409 14.82 -5.47 4.20
C THR A 409 16.14 -6.20 4.31
N GLN A 410 17.05 -5.71 5.14
CA GLN A 410 18.29 -6.43 5.47
C GLN A 410 18.00 -7.83 6.03
N LYS A 411 16.98 -7.95 6.89
CA LYS A 411 16.54 -9.24 7.42
C LYS A 411 16.12 -10.18 6.29
N VAL A 412 15.29 -9.72 5.34
CA VAL A 412 14.86 -10.55 4.21
C VAL A 412 16.06 -10.93 3.33
N TRP A 413 16.99 -9.99 3.11
CA TRP A 413 18.22 -10.30 2.39
C TRP A 413 18.98 -11.44 3.09
N MET A 414 19.18 -11.38 4.41
CA MET A 414 19.80 -12.46 5.17
C MET A 414 19.01 -13.77 5.06
N ASP A 415 17.69 -13.72 5.18
CA ASP A 415 16.82 -14.89 5.09
C ASP A 415 16.99 -15.62 3.74
N VAL A 416 17.12 -14.88 2.63
CA VAL A 416 17.37 -15.45 1.28
C VAL A 416 18.65 -16.28 1.23
N TYR A 417 19.69 -15.93 1.99
CA TYR A 417 20.96 -16.66 2.01
C TYR A 417 21.06 -17.73 3.10
N THR A 418 20.17 -17.71 4.10
CA THR A 418 20.32 -18.52 5.32
C THR A 418 19.17 -19.49 5.58
N LEU A 419 17.95 -19.16 5.15
CA LEU A 419 16.79 -20.03 5.35
C LEU A 419 16.76 -21.13 4.29
N PRO A 420 16.66 -22.41 4.69
CA PRO A 420 16.45 -23.50 3.76
C PRO A 420 15.02 -23.46 3.21
N VAL A 421 14.88 -23.70 1.91
CA VAL A 421 13.57 -23.85 1.28
C VAL A 421 12.97 -25.22 1.63
N PRO A 422 11.72 -25.29 2.14
CA PRO A 422 11.10 -26.57 2.45
C PRO A 422 11.09 -27.52 1.25
N GLY A 423 11.52 -28.77 1.47
CA GLY A 423 11.59 -29.79 0.41
C GLY A 423 12.79 -29.68 -0.53
N SER A 424 13.71 -28.74 -0.34
CA SER A 424 14.87 -28.54 -1.21
C SER A 424 16.10 -29.42 -0.89
N GLY A 425 16.02 -30.24 0.15
CA GLY A 425 17.19 -30.98 0.67
C GLY A 425 18.20 -30.07 1.38
N GLY A 426 17.76 -28.92 1.92
CA GLY A 426 18.59 -27.98 2.69
C GLY A 426 19.16 -26.82 1.88
N LYS A 427 18.81 -26.70 0.59
CA LYS A 427 19.20 -25.54 -0.23
C LYS A 427 18.49 -24.27 0.22
N THR A 428 19.22 -23.16 0.24
CA THR A 428 18.68 -21.82 0.50
C THR A 428 18.06 -21.20 -0.75
N CYS A 429 17.29 -20.13 -0.59
CA CYS A 429 16.72 -19.40 -1.74
C CYS A 429 17.82 -18.94 -2.70
N ALA A 430 18.91 -18.37 -2.18
CA ALA A 430 20.03 -17.89 -2.99
C ALA A 430 20.64 -18.99 -3.87
N GLN A 431 20.84 -20.19 -3.33
CA GLN A 431 21.37 -21.33 -4.09
C GLN A 431 20.41 -21.75 -5.20
N ILE A 432 19.10 -21.81 -4.91
CA ILE A 432 18.08 -22.14 -5.92
C ILE A 432 18.01 -21.06 -7.00
N PHE A 433 18.13 -19.78 -6.64
CA PHE A 433 18.13 -18.67 -7.59
C PHE A 433 19.37 -18.68 -8.51
N GLU A 434 20.55 -18.96 -7.97
CA GLU A 434 21.77 -19.15 -8.75
C GLU A 434 21.65 -20.37 -9.70
N GLU A 435 21.13 -21.48 -9.18
CA GLU A 435 20.83 -22.67 -9.97
C GLU A 435 19.75 -22.44 -11.04
N ALA A 436 18.82 -21.50 -10.84
CA ALA A 436 17.86 -21.07 -11.85
C ALA A 436 18.43 -20.04 -12.84
N GLY A 437 19.57 -19.42 -12.52
CA GLY A 437 20.19 -18.37 -13.34
C GLY A 437 19.55 -16.98 -13.15
N CYS A 438 18.93 -16.71 -12.01
CA CYS A 438 18.47 -15.38 -11.65
C CYS A 438 19.64 -14.43 -11.38
N ASP A 439 19.39 -13.12 -11.44
CA ASP A 439 20.36 -12.12 -11.00
C ASP A 439 20.59 -12.23 -9.48
N THR A 440 21.82 -11.95 -9.03
CA THR A 440 22.16 -11.96 -7.60
C THR A 440 21.23 -11.01 -6.82
N PRO A 441 20.67 -11.45 -5.67
CA PRO A 441 19.85 -10.61 -4.81
C PRO A 441 20.49 -9.26 -4.51
N ALA A 442 19.79 -8.19 -4.89
CA ALA A 442 20.25 -6.82 -4.79
C ALA A 442 20.28 -6.31 -3.34
N SER A 443 20.88 -5.12 -3.14
CA SER A 443 20.75 -4.39 -1.88
C SER A 443 19.27 -4.14 -1.56
N PRO A 444 18.85 -4.31 -0.28
CA PRO A 444 17.45 -4.14 0.06
C PRO A 444 17.04 -2.69 -0.12
N SER A 445 15.94 -2.44 -0.85
CA SER A 445 15.40 -1.10 -1.14
C SER A 445 14.05 -1.20 -1.88
N CYS A 446 13.37 -0.08 -2.09
CA CYS A 446 12.22 -0.03 -3.00
C CYS A 446 12.60 -0.26 -4.49
N GLY A 447 13.86 -0.04 -4.86
CA GLY A 447 14.39 -0.24 -6.21
C GLY A 447 13.54 0.39 -7.31
N ALA A 448 13.32 -0.36 -8.39
CA ALA A 448 12.56 0.10 -9.55
C ALA A 448 11.06 0.41 -9.29
N CYS A 449 10.52 0.11 -8.10
CA CYS A 449 9.09 0.26 -7.79
C CYS A 449 8.53 1.68 -8.05
N LEU A 450 9.35 2.72 -7.81
CA LEU A 450 8.96 4.13 -7.95
C LEU A 450 9.62 4.82 -9.16
N GLY A 451 10.45 4.11 -9.93
CA GLY A 451 11.03 4.63 -11.17
C GLY A 451 12.01 5.80 -10.98
N GLY A 452 12.73 5.82 -9.86
CA GLY A 452 13.65 6.87 -9.39
C GLY A 452 14.80 7.26 -10.35
N PRO A 453 15.93 7.77 -9.82
CA PRO A 453 17.09 8.17 -10.63
C PRO A 453 17.51 7.11 -11.66
N LYS A 454 18.13 7.53 -12.78
CA LYS A 454 18.42 6.65 -13.94
C LYS A 454 19.29 5.43 -13.59
N ASP A 455 20.11 5.54 -12.55
CA ASP A 455 21.00 4.51 -12.03
C ASP A 455 20.36 3.62 -10.94
N THR A 456 19.08 3.86 -10.60
CA THR A 456 18.32 2.98 -9.69
C THR A 456 18.37 1.55 -10.18
N TYR A 457 18.74 0.62 -9.28
CA TYR A 457 18.85 -0.79 -9.63
C TYR A 457 17.57 -1.32 -10.27
N ALA A 458 17.75 -2.06 -11.37
CA ALA A 458 16.66 -2.64 -12.16
C ALA A 458 15.66 -1.63 -12.76
N ARG A 459 15.92 -0.32 -12.74
CA ARG A 459 15.05 0.66 -13.42
C ARG A 459 14.86 0.28 -14.89
N MET A 460 13.63 0.39 -15.39
CA MET A 460 13.35 0.22 -16.81
C MET A 460 13.74 1.49 -17.55
N ASN A 461 14.96 1.53 -18.10
CA ASN A 461 15.45 2.65 -18.91
C ASN A 461 14.96 2.62 -20.37
N GLU A 462 14.38 1.50 -20.79
CA GLU A 462 13.92 1.19 -22.14
C GLU A 462 12.45 0.69 -22.11
N PRO A 463 11.72 0.74 -23.25
CA PRO A 463 10.33 0.28 -23.36
C PRO A 463 10.22 -1.26 -23.33
N LYS A 464 10.47 -1.85 -22.16
CA LYS A 464 10.40 -3.31 -21.92
C LYS A 464 9.05 -3.75 -21.39
N VAL A 465 8.73 -5.03 -21.55
CA VAL A 465 7.62 -5.73 -20.90
C VAL A 465 8.14 -6.47 -19.67
N CYS A 466 7.59 -6.18 -18.50
CA CYS A 466 8.01 -6.74 -17.21
C CYS A 466 6.84 -7.40 -16.49
N VAL A 467 7.02 -8.63 -15.99
CA VAL A 467 6.17 -9.18 -14.93
C VAL A 467 6.79 -8.79 -13.59
N SER A 468 6.02 -8.12 -12.75
CA SER A 468 6.48 -7.53 -11.50
C SER A 468 5.59 -7.89 -10.32
N THR A 469 6.19 -8.10 -9.17
CA THR A 469 5.47 -8.31 -7.90
C THR A 469 5.12 -7.01 -7.17
N THR A 470 5.51 -5.85 -7.73
CA THR A 470 5.16 -4.51 -7.24
C THR A 470 3.64 -4.24 -7.25
N ASN A 471 3.21 -3.11 -6.70
CA ASN A 471 1.79 -2.74 -6.56
C ASN A 471 1.23 -1.84 -7.67
N ARG A 472 2.07 -1.25 -8.53
CA ARG A 472 1.63 -0.27 -9.55
C ARG A 472 2.21 -0.56 -10.93
N ASN A 473 1.39 -0.38 -11.96
CA ASN A 473 1.74 -0.56 -13.38
C ASN A 473 1.33 0.63 -14.29
N PHE A 474 1.14 1.82 -13.71
CA PHE A 474 0.89 3.05 -14.48
C PHE A 474 2.04 3.38 -15.45
N PRO A 475 1.81 4.14 -16.53
CA PRO A 475 2.85 4.50 -17.48
C PRO A 475 4.03 5.20 -16.79
N GLY A 476 5.26 4.74 -17.07
CA GLY A 476 6.48 5.29 -16.46
C GLY A 476 6.75 4.86 -15.02
N ARG A 477 5.92 4.00 -14.41
CA ARG A 477 6.05 3.65 -12.99
C ARG A 477 7.41 3.05 -12.62
N MET A 478 7.98 2.20 -13.48
CA MET A 478 9.31 1.61 -13.27
C MET A 478 10.43 2.32 -14.06
N GLY A 479 10.14 3.47 -14.69
CA GLY A 479 11.13 4.29 -15.40
C GLY A 479 10.63 4.80 -16.76
N HIS A 480 10.73 3.98 -17.80
CA HIS A 480 10.39 4.37 -19.18
C HIS A 480 8.87 4.44 -19.36
N LYS A 481 8.37 5.53 -19.98
CA LYS A 481 6.93 5.80 -20.10
C LYS A 481 6.17 4.76 -20.93
N GLU A 482 6.84 4.20 -21.93
CA GLU A 482 6.29 3.15 -22.81
C GLU A 482 6.57 1.72 -22.28
N GLY A 483 7.17 1.60 -21.09
CA GLY A 483 7.32 0.31 -20.42
C GLY A 483 5.97 -0.29 -20.02
N GLN A 484 5.82 -1.59 -20.19
CA GLN A 484 4.61 -2.32 -19.85
C GLN A 484 4.86 -3.22 -18.63
N ILE A 485 4.02 -3.09 -17.61
CA ILE A 485 4.18 -3.82 -16.34
C ILE A 485 2.94 -4.67 -16.08
N TYR A 486 3.13 -5.97 -15.94
CA TYR A 486 2.10 -6.93 -15.52
C TYR A 486 2.31 -7.22 -14.04
N LEU A 487 1.33 -6.87 -13.20
CA LEU A 487 1.44 -7.13 -11.76
C LEU A 487 1.00 -8.56 -11.48
N ALA A 488 1.79 -9.31 -10.72
CA ALA A 488 1.54 -10.72 -10.47
C ALA A 488 2.04 -11.16 -9.09
N SER A 489 1.59 -12.33 -8.62
CA SER A 489 2.16 -12.99 -7.43
C SER A 489 3.59 -13.49 -7.69
N PRO A 490 4.41 -13.68 -6.64
CA PRO A 490 5.73 -14.31 -6.77
C PRO A 490 5.73 -15.65 -7.53
N TYR A 491 4.67 -16.46 -7.36
CA TYR A 491 4.49 -17.69 -8.12
C TYR A 491 4.38 -17.43 -9.63
N THR A 492 3.45 -16.57 -10.02
CA THR A 492 3.23 -16.21 -11.44
C THR A 492 4.46 -15.52 -12.03
N ALA A 493 5.16 -14.68 -11.27
CA ALA A 493 6.40 -14.02 -11.69
C ALA A 493 7.52 -15.04 -11.96
N ALA A 494 7.76 -15.97 -11.03
CA ALA A 494 8.75 -17.03 -11.19
C ALA A 494 8.43 -17.97 -12.35
N ALA A 495 7.16 -18.38 -12.50
CA ALA A 495 6.70 -19.18 -13.64
C ALA A 495 6.96 -18.47 -14.97
N SER A 496 6.68 -17.16 -15.03
CA SER A 496 6.91 -16.35 -16.22
C SER A 496 8.39 -16.20 -16.57
N ALA A 497 9.27 -16.12 -15.56
CA ALA A 497 10.72 -16.09 -15.76
C ALA A 497 11.23 -17.36 -16.45
N LEU A 498 10.66 -18.53 -16.14
CA LEU A 498 11.03 -19.83 -16.71
C LEU A 498 10.61 -20.01 -18.17
N THR A 499 9.55 -19.34 -18.61
CA THR A 499 8.99 -19.51 -19.96
C THR A 499 9.34 -18.38 -20.91
N GLY A 500 9.60 -17.17 -20.40
CA GLY A 500 9.74 -15.94 -21.18
C GLY A 500 8.42 -15.32 -21.63
N TYR A 501 7.30 -15.79 -21.07
CA TYR A 501 5.94 -15.31 -21.32
C TYR A 501 5.17 -15.20 -20.00
N VAL A 502 4.10 -14.40 -19.94
CA VAL A 502 3.21 -14.43 -18.77
C VAL A 502 2.64 -15.85 -18.61
N THR A 503 2.87 -16.49 -17.46
CA THR A 503 2.62 -17.93 -17.29
C THR A 503 1.83 -18.23 -16.03
N ASP A 504 0.88 -19.15 -16.16
CA ASP A 504 0.12 -19.68 -15.03
C ASP A 504 1.01 -20.59 -14.16
N PRO A 505 1.19 -20.31 -12.87
CA PRO A 505 2.09 -21.07 -12.01
C PRO A 505 1.67 -22.53 -11.79
N ARG A 506 0.43 -22.90 -12.08
CA ARG A 506 -0.05 -24.30 -12.00
C ARG A 506 0.67 -25.24 -12.97
N GLU A 507 1.35 -24.70 -13.99
CA GLU A 507 2.24 -25.50 -14.84
C GLU A 507 3.43 -26.11 -14.07
N PHE A 508 3.79 -25.55 -12.92
CA PHE A 508 4.92 -25.97 -12.09
C PHE A 508 4.53 -26.39 -10.67
N LEU A 509 3.38 -25.93 -10.17
CA LEU A 509 2.89 -26.19 -8.81
C LEU A 509 1.68 -27.13 -8.84
N GLN A 510 1.87 -28.39 -9.26
CA GLN A 510 0.81 -29.41 -9.20
C GLN A 510 0.69 -30.03 -7.81
#